data_AF-A0A3S0Z6J6-F1
#
_entry.id   AF-A0A3S0Z6J6-F1
#
_cell.length_a   1.000
_cell.length_b   1.000
_cell.length_c   1.000
_cell.angle_alpha   90.00
_cell.angle_beta   90.00
_cell.angle_gamma   90.00
#
_symmetry.space_group_name_H-M   'P 1'
#
loop_
_entity.id
_entity.type
_entity.pdbx_description
1 polymer ?
#
loop_
_entity_poly.entity_id
_entity_poly.type
_entity_poly.pdbx_seq_one_letter_code
_entity_poly.pdbx_strand_id
1 'polypeptide(L)'
;MPAMKWKNWKGLAAAAAMTVAAHAAQAAVPLPALGANPAEVSVSGLSAGGFMAVQLHVAYSATFKRGAGVVAGGPYYCAEGSVLNATGRCMTHSTSIPVASLVSTTNSWASSGAIDPVSNMSNSKVYMFSGTSDNTVKQAVMDDLKTYYQSFVPSANVVYKNNIGAGHAMVTDDYGSACSTTAAPYINNCGFDLAGEILTQLYGPLNPRNNGTLGGTFTEFNQSEFISGHGMAATGWIYVPQACTTASCRVHLVLHGCKQNYTDVSDQYVRKTGYNRWADTNNIVLIYPQTSTAATNSCWDWWGYDNANYAKKSGPQMAAMKAMIDRVTGSSGGSGLPAPTGVGTSGATASSMVIAWNAVSGASGYNVYRGGSKVNASPVAATSYTDTGLAASTSYSWTVAALNASNVEGAMSSAATGTTTGGGSGGTCYTASNYTHTIAGRAYALYGFTYAYGSNQSMGLWNIYVTTTLKQTGPNYYVVGTC
;
A
#
# COMPACT_ATOMS: atom_id res chain seq x y z
N MET A 1 65.98 34.92 30.03
CA MET A 1 66.58 35.00 28.68
C MET A 1 67.94 34.31 28.76
N PRO A 2 68.33 33.37 27.87
CA PRO A 2 68.00 33.29 26.44
C PRO A 2 67.50 31.90 25.97
N ALA A 3 67.28 31.84 24.65
CA ALA A 3 66.60 30.83 23.85
C ALA A 3 67.28 29.47 23.73
N MET A 4 66.48 28.41 23.52
CA MET A 4 66.97 27.13 23.01
C MET A 4 66.12 26.64 21.81
N LYS A 5 66.74 26.88 20.64
CA LYS A 5 66.73 26.20 19.33
C LYS A 5 65.60 25.21 18.98
N TRP A 6 64.98 25.51 17.84
CA TRP A 6 64.22 24.62 16.98
C TRP A 6 65.00 23.38 16.53
N LYS A 7 64.30 22.24 16.49
CA LYS A 7 64.70 21.06 15.72
C LYS A 7 63.60 20.77 14.70
N ASN A 8 63.92 21.00 13.43
CA ASN A 8 63.11 20.62 12.29
C ASN A 8 62.99 19.09 12.22
N TRP A 9 61.77 18.58 12.11
CA TRP A 9 61.54 17.29 11.46
C TRP A 9 60.48 17.45 10.38
N LYS A 10 60.92 17.32 9.13
CA LYS A 10 60.08 17.18 7.95
C LYS A 10 59.34 15.83 8.05
N GLY A 11 58.03 15.86 8.25
CA GLY A 11 57.14 14.71 8.09
C GLY A 11 56.27 14.94 6.86
N LEU A 12 56.35 14.01 5.90
CA LEU A 12 55.60 14.04 4.64
C LEU A 12 54.09 14.10 4.89
N ALA A 13 53.42 15.06 4.25
CA ALA A 13 51.97 15.07 4.14
C ALA A 13 51.54 13.97 3.14
N ALA A 14 51.13 12.81 3.65
CA ALA A 14 50.35 11.86 2.88
C ALA A 14 48.90 12.37 2.86
N ALA A 15 48.48 12.94 1.74
CA ALA A 15 47.07 13.25 1.49
C ALA A 15 46.29 11.94 1.39
N ALA A 16 45.66 11.53 2.48
CA ALA A 16 44.67 10.46 2.46
C ALA A 16 43.45 10.98 1.68
N ALA A 17 43.31 10.56 0.43
CA ALA A 17 42.10 10.73 -0.34
C ALA A 17 40.97 9.95 0.37
N MET A 18 40.14 10.64 1.14
CA MET A 18 38.86 10.09 1.59
C MET A 18 38.00 9.88 0.36
N THR A 19 37.94 8.64 -0.13
CA THR A 19 36.88 8.20 -1.04
C THR A 19 35.57 8.27 -0.26
N VAL A 20 34.83 9.35 -0.45
CA VAL A 20 33.42 9.42 -0.07
C VAL A 20 32.69 8.43 -0.95
N ALA A 21 32.45 7.22 -0.43
CA ALA A 21 31.50 6.32 -1.04
C ALA A 21 30.12 6.99 -0.92
N ALA A 22 29.71 7.64 -2.02
CA ALA A 22 28.33 8.08 -2.18
C ALA A 22 27.45 6.85 -1.98
N HIS A 23 26.79 6.77 -0.82
CA HIS A 23 25.70 5.84 -0.63
C HIS A 23 24.63 6.28 -1.62
N ALA A 24 24.53 5.57 -2.75
CA ALA A 24 23.41 5.73 -3.64
C ALA A 24 22.15 5.50 -2.79
N ALA A 25 21.34 6.55 -2.61
CA ALA A 25 20.04 6.43 -1.97
C ALA A 25 19.26 5.35 -2.73
N GLN A 26 19.10 4.18 -2.11
CA GLN A 26 18.32 3.11 -2.69
C GLN A 26 16.86 3.56 -2.64
N ALA A 27 16.23 3.61 -3.80
CA ALA A 27 14.81 3.93 -3.90
C ALA A 27 14.02 2.94 -3.05
N ALA A 28 13.04 3.44 -2.28
CA ALA A 28 12.16 2.60 -1.48
C ALA A 28 11.53 1.50 -2.35
N VAL A 29 11.59 0.27 -1.88
CA VAL A 29 11.16 -0.90 -2.65
C VAL A 29 9.66 -1.15 -2.46
N PRO A 30 8.98 -1.91 -3.34
CA PRO A 30 7.60 -2.29 -3.08
C PRO A 30 7.43 -3.03 -1.77
N LEU A 31 6.31 -2.82 -1.07
CA LEU A 31 6.01 -3.58 0.15
C LEU A 31 5.88 -5.07 -0.19
N PRO A 32 6.64 -5.98 0.46
CA PRO A 32 6.67 -7.38 0.09
C PRO A 32 5.37 -8.10 0.47
N ALA A 33 4.97 -9.07 -0.36
CA ALA A 33 3.93 -10.03 -0.01
C ALA A 33 4.56 -11.27 0.61
N LEU A 34 4.37 -11.45 1.92
CA LEU A 34 5.06 -12.49 2.69
C LEU A 34 4.20 -13.74 2.92
N GLY A 35 2.89 -13.70 2.59
CA GLY A 35 1.97 -14.78 2.92
C GLY A 35 1.79 -14.98 4.43
N ALA A 36 1.96 -13.90 5.21
CA ALA A 36 1.77 -13.92 6.65
C ALA A 36 0.32 -14.27 7.02
N ASN A 37 0.10 -14.88 8.18
CA ASN A 37 -1.21 -15.40 8.57
C ASN A 37 -2.22 -14.27 8.83
N PRO A 38 -3.29 -14.12 8.04
CA PRO A 38 -4.29 -13.07 8.23
C PRO A 38 -5.17 -13.24 9.47
N ALA A 39 -5.14 -14.42 10.12
CA ALA A 39 -5.80 -14.61 11.41
C ALA A 39 -4.97 -14.05 12.59
N GLU A 40 -3.72 -13.68 12.36
CA GLU A 40 -2.73 -13.31 13.38
C GLU A 40 -2.33 -11.82 13.30
N VAL A 41 -3.24 -10.97 12.82
CA VAL A 41 -2.98 -9.54 12.68
C VAL A 41 -3.44 -8.78 13.91
N SER A 42 -2.59 -7.91 14.43
CA SER A 42 -2.91 -6.92 15.47
C SER A 42 -2.32 -5.55 15.16
N VAL A 43 -2.72 -4.54 15.93
CA VAL A 43 -2.22 -3.16 15.81
C VAL A 43 -1.88 -2.59 17.18
N SER A 44 -0.91 -1.70 17.28
CA SER A 44 -0.77 -0.83 18.45
C SER A 44 -0.21 0.53 18.11
N GLY A 45 -0.33 1.48 19.03
CA GLY A 45 0.30 2.78 18.86
C GLY A 45 0.24 3.69 20.07
N LEU A 46 1.01 4.78 19.98
CA LEU A 46 1.08 5.86 20.99
C LEU A 46 0.29 7.09 20.54
N SER A 47 -0.39 7.77 21.46
CA SER A 47 -0.96 9.11 21.20
C SER A 47 -1.97 9.08 20.04
N ALA A 48 -1.81 9.92 19.02
CA ALA A 48 -2.55 9.82 17.77
C ALA A 48 -2.48 8.42 17.12
N GLY A 49 -1.36 7.70 17.26
CA GLY A 49 -1.22 6.31 16.84
C GLY A 49 -2.03 5.34 17.71
N GLY A 50 -2.21 5.67 19.00
CA GLY A 50 -3.12 4.95 19.90
C GLY A 50 -4.58 5.14 19.53
N PHE A 51 -5.00 6.37 19.24
CA PHE A 51 -6.32 6.64 18.67
C PHE A 51 -6.52 5.91 17.34
N MET A 52 -5.55 6.00 16.43
CA MET A 52 -5.61 5.31 15.13
C MET A 52 -5.64 3.78 15.28
N ALA A 53 -4.93 3.20 16.26
CA ALA A 53 -5.00 1.78 16.58
C ALA A 53 -6.42 1.37 17.01
N VAL A 54 -7.10 2.21 17.81
CA VAL A 54 -8.52 2.00 18.16
C VAL A 54 -9.39 2.09 16.89
N GLN A 55 -9.17 3.08 16.03
CA GLN A 55 -9.94 3.22 14.79
C GLN A 55 -9.79 2.02 13.86
N LEU A 56 -8.57 1.54 13.64
CA LEU A 56 -8.30 0.36 12.81
C LEU A 56 -8.91 -0.90 13.41
N HIS A 57 -8.74 -1.11 14.72
CA HIS A 57 -9.30 -2.29 15.38
C HIS A 57 -10.82 -2.32 15.31
N VAL A 58 -11.50 -1.18 15.49
CA VAL A 58 -12.97 -1.12 15.39
C VAL A 58 -13.44 -1.17 13.94
N ALA A 59 -12.88 -0.34 13.06
CA ALA A 59 -13.33 -0.19 11.68
C ALA A 59 -13.03 -1.41 10.80
N TYR A 60 -11.89 -2.05 11.05
CA TYR A 60 -11.37 -3.21 10.33
C TYR A 60 -11.17 -4.42 11.29
N SER A 61 -12.09 -4.64 12.21
CA SER A 61 -12.04 -5.72 13.20
C SER A 61 -11.93 -7.13 12.59
N ALA A 62 -12.39 -7.35 11.34
CA ALA A 62 -12.19 -8.60 10.62
C ALA A 62 -10.72 -8.83 10.21
N THR A 63 -9.94 -7.76 10.17
CA THR A 63 -8.50 -7.76 9.85
C THR A 63 -7.70 -7.92 11.12
N PHE A 64 -7.87 -7.00 12.07
CA PHE A 64 -7.10 -6.95 13.32
C PHE A 64 -7.67 -7.91 14.37
N LYS A 65 -7.78 -9.20 14.01
CA LYS A 65 -8.48 -10.23 14.81
C LYS A 65 -7.86 -10.49 16.18
N ARG A 66 -6.55 -10.24 16.33
CA ARG A 66 -5.86 -10.39 17.62
C ARG A 66 -6.13 -9.22 18.56
N GLY A 67 -6.49 -8.07 18.01
CA GLY A 67 -6.91 -6.88 18.74
C GLY A 67 -5.88 -5.76 18.73
N ALA A 68 -5.87 -4.95 19.80
CA ALA A 68 -5.15 -3.68 19.83
C ALA A 68 -4.37 -3.40 21.11
N GLY A 69 -3.17 -2.81 20.96
CA GLY A 69 -2.44 -2.13 22.02
C GLY A 69 -2.63 -0.61 21.95
N VAL A 70 -3.05 0.04 23.02
CA VAL A 70 -3.36 1.48 23.02
C VAL A 70 -2.58 2.19 24.12
N VAL A 71 -1.64 3.05 23.72
CA VAL A 71 -0.76 3.79 24.62
C VAL A 71 -1.15 5.26 24.57
N ALA A 72 -1.67 5.81 25.67
CA ALA A 72 -2.10 7.21 25.75
C ALA A 72 -2.98 7.67 24.56
N GLY A 73 -3.97 6.85 24.18
CA GLY A 73 -4.96 7.14 23.13
C GLY A 73 -6.33 7.50 23.72
N GLY A 74 -7.41 7.06 23.10
CA GLY A 74 -8.76 7.29 23.65
C GLY A 74 -9.88 6.63 22.85
N PRO A 75 -11.14 6.85 23.25
CA PRO A 75 -12.31 6.18 22.68
C PRO A 75 -12.42 6.34 21.15
N TYR A 76 -12.95 5.32 20.49
CA TYR A 76 -13.25 5.38 19.06
C TYR A 76 -14.19 6.55 18.75
N TYR A 77 -13.87 7.31 17.71
CA TYR A 77 -14.63 8.50 17.28
C TYR A 77 -14.76 9.59 18.37
N CYS A 78 -13.87 9.62 19.37
CA CYS A 78 -13.96 10.56 20.50
C CYS A 78 -14.07 12.02 20.06
N ALA A 79 -13.32 12.41 19.04
CA ALA A 79 -13.31 13.80 18.57
C ALA A 79 -14.59 14.21 17.82
N GLU A 80 -15.35 13.25 17.28
CA GLU A 80 -16.56 13.52 16.48
C GLU A 80 -16.33 14.54 15.34
N GLY A 81 -15.14 14.56 14.74
CA GLY A 81 -14.81 15.51 13.67
C GLY A 81 -14.53 16.94 14.16
N SER A 82 -14.32 17.14 15.46
CA SER A 82 -14.14 18.45 16.08
C SER A 82 -12.79 18.58 16.78
N VAL A 83 -12.02 19.59 16.39
CA VAL A 83 -10.75 19.95 17.05
C VAL A 83 -10.94 20.37 18.51
N LEU A 84 -12.09 20.97 18.85
CA LEU A 84 -12.43 21.35 20.23
C LEU A 84 -12.63 20.11 21.11
N ASN A 85 -13.31 19.09 20.59
CA ASN A 85 -13.46 17.82 21.29
C ASN A 85 -12.13 17.07 21.37
N ALA A 86 -11.35 17.07 20.29
CA ALA A 86 -10.04 16.44 20.23
C ALA A 86 -9.10 17.00 21.31
N THR A 87 -8.88 18.32 21.32
CA THR A 87 -7.96 18.99 22.26
C THR A 87 -8.54 19.15 23.67
N GLY A 88 -9.86 19.21 23.79
CA GLY A 88 -10.58 19.26 25.06
C GLY A 88 -10.78 17.86 25.65
N ARG A 89 -12.02 17.35 25.57
CA ARG A 89 -12.44 16.11 26.26
C ARG A 89 -11.59 14.88 25.91
N CYS A 90 -11.05 14.78 24.69
CA CYS A 90 -10.28 13.61 24.25
C CYS A 90 -8.79 13.67 24.57
N MET A 91 -8.27 14.77 25.10
CA MET A 91 -6.86 14.89 25.50
C MET A 91 -6.76 15.32 26.95
N THR A 92 -7.31 16.49 27.27
CA THR A 92 -7.20 17.11 28.60
C THR A 92 -8.32 16.71 29.55
N HIS A 93 -9.30 15.93 29.08
CA HIS A 93 -10.52 15.57 29.80
C HIS A 93 -11.23 16.80 30.39
N SER A 94 -11.33 17.87 29.60
CA SER A 94 -11.93 19.14 30.04
C SER A 94 -13.43 19.03 30.33
N THR A 95 -14.10 18.05 29.72
CA THR A 95 -15.49 17.66 29.92
C THR A 95 -15.60 16.14 29.73
N SER A 96 -16.69 15.53 30.21
CA SER A 96 -16.91 14.08 30.09
C SER A 96 -17.00 13.63 28.63
N ILE A 97 -16.39 12.49 28.31
CA ILE A 97 -16.56 11.85 27.00
C ILE A 97 -17.89 11.08 26.98
N PRO A 98 -18.77 11.29 25.98
CA PRO A 98 -20.08 10.63 25.94
C PRO A 98 -19.98 9.18 25.44
N VAL A 99 -19.33 8.30 26.20
CA VAL A 99 -19.02 6.91 25.79
C VAL A 99 -20.24 6.15 25.26
N ALA A 100 -21.41 6.27 25.91
CA ALA A 100 -22.64 5.61 25.47
C ALA A 100 -23.09 6.07 24.06
N SER A 101 -22.90 7.36 23.74
CA SER A 101 -23.19 7.88 22.40
C SER A 101 -22.18 7.36 21.37
N LEU A 102 -20.89 7.29 21.71
CA LEU A 102 -19.86 6.72 20.84
C LEU A 102 -20.11 5.23 20.55
N VAL A 103 -20.56 4.47 21.55
CA VAL A 103 -21.00 3.07 21.39
C VAL A 103 -22.21 2.97 20.46
N SER A 104 -23.20 3.86 20.60
CA SER A 104 -24.38 3.91 19.72
C SER A 104 -23.97 4.19 18.26
N THR A 105 -23.11 5.18 18.03
CA THR A 105 -22.55 5.50 16.71
C THR A 105 -21.79 4.31 16.12
N THR A 106 -20.98 3.63 16.92
CA THR A 106 -20.25 2.43 16.49
C THR A 106 -21.21 1.34 15.99
N ASN A 107 -22.25 1.01 16.77
CA ASN A 107 -23.25 0.02 16.37
C ASN A 107 -24.02 0.42 15.11
N SER A 108 -24.34 1.70 14.97
CA SER A 108 -25.00 2.23 13.76
C SER A 108 -24.12 2.07 12.52
N TRP A 109 -22.83 2.41 12.61
CA TRP A 109 -21.89 2.26 11.50
C TRP A 109 -21.56 0.82 11.16
N ALA A 110 -21.54 -0.08 12.15
CA ALA A 110 -21.41 -1.51 11.91
C ALA A 110 -22.65 -2.05 11.17
N SER A 111 -23.85 -1.64 11.57
CA SER A 111 -25.10 -2.06 10.93
C SER A 111 -25.25 -1.55 9.49
N SER A 112 -24.66 -0.39 9.17
CA SER A 112 -24.66 0.14 7.80
C SER A 112 -23.51 -0.35 6.93
N GLY A 113 -22.58 -1.14 7.48
CA GLY A 113 -21.39 -1.64 6.79
C GLY A 113 -20.27 -0.61 6.60
N ALA A 114 -20.39 0.59 7.18
CA ALA A 114 -19.34 1.61 7.18
C ALA A 114 -18.10 1.18 7.99
N ILE A 115 -18.29 0.28 8.95
CA ILE A 115 -17.26 -0.47 9.66
C ILE A 115 -17.60 -1.96 9.69
N ASP A 116 -16.66 -2.79 10.14
CA ASP A 116 -16.91 -4.21 10.37
C ASP A 116 -17.93 -4.46 11.50
N PRO A 117 -18.62 -5.62 11.50
CA PRO A 117 -19.48 -6.02 12.61
C PRO A 117 -18.75 -5.99 13.96
N VAL A 118 -19.35 -5.38 14.98
CA VAL A 118 -18.76 -5.31 16.33
C VAL A 118 -18.56 -6.69 16.97
N SER A 119 -19.32 -7.70 16.51
CA SER A 119 -19.17 -9.10 16.97
C SER A 119 -17.80 -9.69 16.67
N ASN A 120 -17.07 -9.17 15.68
CA ASN A 120 -15.69 -9.58 15.39
C ASN A 120 -14.75 -9.29 16.58
N MET A 121 -15.05 -8.28 17.40
CA MET A 121 -14.23 -7.90 18.55
C MET A 121 -14.45 -8.78 19.80
N SER A 122 -15.43 -9.69 19.79
CA SER A 122 -15.79 -10.52 20.94
C SER A 122 -14.65 -11.41 21.45
N ASN A 123 -13.70 -11.76 20.57
CA ASN A 123 -12.51 -12.56 20.90
C ASN A 123 -11.21 -11.74 20.89
N SER A 124 -11.28 -10.45 20.57
CA SER A 124 -10.10 -9.59 20.54
C SER A 124 -9.47 -9.46 21.92
N LYS A 125 -8.16 -9.28 21.96
CA LYS A 125 -7.40 -8.91 23.16
C LYS A 125 -7.04 -7.43 23.07
N VAL A 126 -7.14 -6.73 24.20
CA VAL A 126 -6.81 -5.31 24.27
C VAL A 126 -5.82 -5.09 25.40
N TYR A 127 -4.71 -4.41 25.09
CA TYR A 127 -3.78 -3.89 26.08
C TYR A 127 -3.84 -2.37 26.07
N MET A 128 -3.94 -1.75 27.23
CA MET A 128 -4.00 -0.31 27.39
C MET A 128 -2.92 0.16 28.33
N PHE A 129 -2.30 1.30 28.02
CA PHE A 129 -1.30 1.93 28.88
C PHE A 129 -1.53 3.44 29.01
N SER A 130 -1.47 3.94 30.24
CA SER A 130 -1.41 5.38 30.52
C SER A 130 -0.39 5.66 31.62
N GLY A 131 0.39 6.72 31.45
CA GLY A 131 1.30 7.20 32.48
C GLY A 131 0.57 8.08 33.50
N THR A 132 0.89 7.95 34.79
CA THR A 132 0.31 8.81 35.83
C THR A 132 0.82 10.25 35.77
N SER A 133 1.91 10.50 35.03
CA SER A 133 2.45 11.84 34.76
C SER A 133 2.12 12.36 33.36
N ASP A 134 1.25 11.66 32.62
CA ASP A 134 0.79 12.10 31.30
C ASP A 134 -0.21 13.26 31.44
N ASN A 135 0.23 14.44 31.02
CA ASN A 135 -0.57 15.66 31.00
C ASN A 135 -1.06 16.05 29.60
N THR A 136 -0.77 15.21 28.59
CA THR A 136 -1.19 15.44 27.19
C THR A 136 -2.47 14.67 26.89
N VAL A 137 -2.49 13.37 27.19
CA VAL A 137 -3.68 12.53 27.15
C VAL A 137 -3.89 11.97 28.54
N LYS A 138 -4.76 12.60 29.31
CA LYS A 138 -4.96 12.27 30.72
C LYS A 138 -5.52 10.86 30.90
N GLN A 139 -5.18 10.24 32.03
CA GLN A 139 -5.64 8.88 32.35
C GLN A 139 -7.16 8.72 32.28
N ALA A 140 -7.93 9.75 32.64
CA ALA A 140 -9.39 9.74 32.55
C ALA A 140 -9.91 9.48 31.11
N VAL A 141 -9.20 9.92 30.07
CA VAL A 141 -9.53 9.59 28.66
C VAL A 141 -9.36 8.09 28.41
N MET A 142 -8.30 7.51 28.96
CA MET A 142 -8.03 6.07 28.84
C MET A 142 -8.99 5.23 29.71
N ASP A 143 -9.48 5.78 30.82
CA ASP A 143 -10.53 5.16 31.64
C ASP A 143 -11.86 5.10 30.86
N ASP A 144 -12.20 6.17 30.13
CA ASP A 144 -13.34 6.21 29.20
C ASP A 144 -13.14 5.24 28.02
N LEU A 145 -11.92 5.08 27.51
CA LEU A 145 -11.61 4.07 26.48
C LEU A 145 -11.81 2.65 27.01
N LYS A 146 -11.46 2.38 28.27
CA LYS A 146 -11.68 1.06 28.87
C LYS A 146 -13.17 0.76 28.92
N THR A 147 -13.97 1.74 29.35
CA THR A 147 -15.44 1.65 29.37
C THR A 147 -16.00 1.41 27.97
N TYR A 148 -15.48 2.12 26.96
CA TYR A 148 -15.84 1.91 25.55
C TYR A 148 -15.55 0.46 25.10
N TYR A 149 -14.32 -0.03 25.30
CA TYR A 149 -13.95 -1.38 24.89
C TYR A 149 -14.77 -2.46 25.59
N GLN A 150 -15.08 -2.29 26.87
CA GLN A 150 -15.90 -3.23 27.64
C GLN A 150 -17.35 -3.36 27.12
N SER A 151 -17.78 -2.48 26.22
CA SER A 151 -19.07 -2.60 25.51
C SER A 151 -19.05 -3.65 24.39
N PHE A 152 -17.86 -4.05 23.91
CA PHE A 152 -17.69 -4.94 22.75
C PHE A 152 -16.73 -6.11 22.99
N VAL A 153 -15.78 -5.94 23.92
CA VAL A 153 -14.72 -6.89 24.26
C VAL A 153 -14.94 -7.35 25.70
N PRO A 154 -14.92 -8.67 25.99
CA PRO A 154 -15.04 -9.16 27.35
C PRO A 154 -14.01 -8.54 28.29
N SER A 155 -14.40 -8.16 29.50
CA SER A 155 -13.49 -7.55 30.49
C SER A 155 -12.24 -8.38 30.77
N ALA A 156 -12.33 -9.72 30.70
CA ALA A 156 -11.18 -10.62 30.87
C ALA A 156 -10.13 -10.51 29.74
N ASN A 157 -10.48 -9.89 28.61
CA ASN A 157 -9.61 -9.67 27.47
C ASN A 157 -9.01 -8.26 27.43
N VAL A 158 -9.37 -7.38 28.37
CA VAL A 158 -8.91 -5.99 28.45
C VAL A 158 -7.97 -5.82 29.63
N VAL A 159 -6.68 -5.61 29.34
CA VAL A 159 -5.66 -5.28 30.34
C VAL A 159 -5.38 -3.78 30.28
N TYR A 160 -5.30 -3.14 31.44
CA TYR A 160 -4.98 -1.71 31.52
C TYR A 160 -3.92 -1.44 32.59
N LYS A 161 -2.74 -1.01 32.12
CA LYS A 161 -1.58 -0.64 32.93
C LYS A 161 -1.54 0.88 33.09
N ASN A 162 -1.84 1.36 34.29
CA ASN A 162 -2.06 2.79 34.55
C ASN A 162 -1.37 3.31 35.82
N ASN A 163 -0.34 2.59 36.30
CA ASN A 163 0.29 2.85 37.59
C ASN A 163 1.80 3.15 37.50
N ILE A 164 2.29 3.52 36.31
CA ILE A 164 3.69 3.92 36.11
C ILE A 164 3.76 5.45 36.00
N GLY A 165 4.75 6.06 36.66
CA GLY A 165 5.08 7.49 36.63
C GLY A 165 5.59 8.01 35.28
N ALA A 166 5.02 7.53 34.18
CA ALA A 166 5.41 7.89 32.83
C ALA A 166 4.75 9.20 32.39
N GLY A 167 5.48 10.00 31.61
CA GLY A 167 4.95 11.11 30.84
C GLY A 167 4.23 10.63 29.56
N HIS A 168 3.91 11.54 28.66
CA HIS A 168 3.30 11.20 27.37
C HIS A 168 4.36 10.66 26.39
N ALA A 169 4.61 9.36 26.45
CA ALA A 169 5.65 8.69 25.66
C ALA A 169 5.37 7.20 25.47
N MET A 170 6.00 6.61 24.47
CA MET A 170 6.16 5.15 24.41
C MET A 170 7.21 4.77 25.45
N VAL A 171 6.85 3.91 26.41
CA VAL A 171 7.81 3.52 27.46
C VAL A 171 8.55 2.24 27.09
N THR A 172 9.80 2.16 27.52
CA THR A 172 10.68 1.01 27.36
C THR A 172 11.35 0.70 28.69
N ASP A 173 12.09 -0.39 28.76
CA ASP A 173 12.88 -0.78 29.92
C ASP A 173 14.37 -0.42 29.83
N ASP A 174 14.86 0.03 28.67
CA ASP A 174 16.30 0.26 28.47
C ASP A 174 16.69 1.40 27.53
N TYR A 175 15.74 2.17 26.99
CA TYR A 175 16.03 3.26 26.06
C TYR A 175 15.11 4.48 26.22
N GLY A 176 15.68 5.67 26.02
CA GLY A 176 14.94 6.92 25.94
C GLY A 176 15.15 7.83 27.14
N SER A 177 14.36 8.90 27.18
CA SER A 177 14.41 9.92 28.23
C SER A 177 13.94 9.38 29.59
N ALA A 178 14.07 10.18 30.65
CA ALA A 178 13.55 9.82 31.97
C ALA A 178 12.03 9.55 31.91
N CYS A 179 11.55 8.55 32.67
CA CYS A 179 10.18 8.04 32.58
C CYS A 179 9.09 9.12 32.55
N SER A 180 9.18 10.15 33.39
CA SER A 180 8.19 11.24 33.51
C SER A 180 8.26 12.30 32.38
N THR A 181 9.23 12.19 31.46
CA THR A 181 9.48 13.21 30.43
C THR A 181 8.36 13.22 29.38
N THR A 182 7.94 14.43 28.97
CA THR A 182 7.02 14.62 27.83
C THR A 182 7.69 15.52 26.79
N ALA A 183 8.63 14.95 26.04
CA ALA A 183 9.40 15.66 25.01
C ALA A 183 9.91 14.68 23.96
N ALA A 184 10.32 15.20 22.79
CA ALA A 184 10.95 14.40 21.74
C ALA A 184 12.14 13.59 22.30
N PRO A 185 12.32 12.33 21.87
CA PRO A 185 11.60 11.63 20.81
C PRO A 185 10.26 11.00 21.27
N TYR A 186 9.78 11.32 22.48
CA TYR A 186 8.61 10.70 23.13
C TYR A 186 8.77 9.17 23.27
N ILE A 187 9.99 8.76 23.59
CA ILE A 187 10.35 7.40 24.00
C ILE A 187 11.10 7.53 25.32
N ASN A 188 10.61 6.86 26.36
CA ASN A 188 11.17 6.99 27.71
C ASN A 188 11.61 5.63 28.26
N ASN A 189 12.71 5.62 29.00
CA ASN A 189 13.09 4.49 29.81
C ASN A 189 12.36 4.57 31.17
N CYS A 190 11.45 3.64 31.39
CA CYS A 190 10.66 3.47 32.61
C CYS A 190 10.98 2.19 33.36
N GLY A 191 12.00 1.43 32.95
CA GLY A 191 12.24 0.08 33.46
C GLY A 191 11.06 -0.88 33.23
N PHE A 192 10.25 -0.62 32.19
CA PHE A 192 9.04 -1.38 31.89
C PHE A 192 8.94 -1.69 30.38
N ASP A 193 8.94 -2.98 30.05
CA ASP A 193 8.87 -3.47 28.67
C ASP A 193 7.41 -3.46 28.16
N LEU A 194 6.94 -2.27 27.78
CA LEU A 194 5.56 -2.10 27.29
C LEU A 194 5.31 -2.85 25.98
N ALA A 195 6.27 -2.90 25.07
CA ALA A 195 6.10 -3.61 23.80
C ALA A 195 5.91 -5.12 24.02
N GLY A 196 6.70 -5.71 24.93
CA GLY A 196 6.55 -7.11 25.33
C GLY A 196 5.19 -7.40 25.96
N GLU A 197 4.71 -6.54 26.84
CA GLU A 197 3.42 -6.66 27.50
C GLU A 197 2.24 -6.56 26.50
N ILE A 198 2.30 -5.60 25.57
CA ILE A 198 1.31 -5.47 24.49
C ILE A 198 1.29 -6.75 23.65
N LEU A 199 2.45 -7.21 23.15
CA LEU A 199 2.51 -8.38 22.27
C LEU A 199 2.07 -9.65 23.00
N THR A 200 2.45 -9.82 24.26
CA THR A 200 2.06 -10.98 25.08
C THR A 200 0.55 -11.01 25.31
N GLN A 201 -0.08 -9.86 25.58
CA GLN A 201 -1.54 -9.80 25.71
C GLN A 201 -2.25 -10.16 24.40
N LEU A 202 -1.72 -9.70 23.27
CA LEU A 202 -2.35 -9.89 21.95
C LEU A 202 -2.19 -11.32 21.41
N TYR A 203 -1.02 -11.93 21.64
CA TYR A 203 -0.65 -13.21 21.05
C TYR A 203 -0.57 -14.38 22.04
N GLY A 204 -0.73 -14.12 23.33
CA GLY A 204 -0.49 -15.10 24.39
C GLY A 204 1.00 -15.24 24.73
N PRO A 205 1.40 -16.33 25.41
CA PRO A 205 2.80 -16.56 25.77
C PRO A 205 3.74 -16.48 24.57
N LEU A 206 4.85 -15.74 24.72
CA LEU A 206 5.87 -15.53 23.70
C LEU A 206 7.22 -16.07 24.17
N ASN A 207 8.08 -16.44 23.22
CA ASN A 207 9.48 -16.74 23.48
C ASN A 207 10.19 -15.48 24.03
N PRO A 208 11.22 -15.64 24.88
CA PRO A 208 12.03 -14.53 25.33
C PRO A 208 12.54 -13.67 24.18
N ARG A 209 12.53 -12.34 24.35
CA ARG A 209 13.00 -11.39 23.35
C ARG A 209 14.50 -11.53 23.05
N ASN A 210 14.91 -11.15 21.84
CA ASN A 210 16.32 -11.04 21.47
C ASN A 210 16.96 -9.77 22.08
N ASN A 211 17.89 -9.95 23.04
CA ASN A 211 18.69 -8.85 23.61
C ASN A 211 20.05 -8.64 22.91
N GLY A 212 20.38 -9.47 21.92
CA GLY A 212 21.59 -9.35 21.09
C GLY A 212 21.32 -8.65 19.76
N THR A 213 22.11 -9.01 18.74
CA THR A 213 21.91 -8.53 17.38
C THR A 213 20.66 -9.16 16.77
N LEU A 214 19.77 -8.31 16.26
CA LEU A 214 18.56 -8.74 15.56
C LEU A 214 18.90 -9.53 14.29
N GLY A 215 18.21 -10.65 14.07
CA GLY A 215 18.42 -11.49 12.89
C GLY A 215 17.61 -11.07 11.66
N GLY A 216 16.55 -10.28 11.85
CA GLY A 216 15.68 -9.80 10.79
C GLY A 216 16.20 -8.62 9.98
N THR A 217 15.47 -8.27 8.93
CA THR A 217 15.81 -7.17 8.02
C THR A 217 14.84 -6.00 8.20
N PHE A 218 15.38 -4.78 8.25
CA PHE A 218 14.62 -3.55 8.12
C PHE A 218 14.62 -3.11 6.67
N THR A 219 13.43 -2.89 6.11
CA THR A 219 13.26 -2.44 4.73
C THR A 219 12.40 -1.18 4.72
N GLU A 220 12.89 -0.14 4.06
CA GLU A 220 12.08 1.02 3.71
C GLU A 220 11.27 0.69 2.45
N PHE A 221 9.94 0.76 2.56
CA PHE A 221 9.03 0.43 1.47
C PHE A 221 8.33 1.68 0.93
N ASN A 222 7.94 1.62 -0.34
CA ASN A 222 7.18 2.66 -1.03
C ASN A 222 5.73 2.68 -0.52
N GLN A 223 5.46 3.56 0.43
CA GLN A 223 4.12 3.74 0.99
C GLN A 223 3.17 4.41 -0.02
N SER A 224 3.70 5.13 -1.01
CA SER A 224 2.92 5.76 -2.08
C SER A 224 2.21 4.77 -3.01
N GLU A 225 2.55 3.48 -2.95
CA GLU A 225 1.73 2.43 -3.58
C GLU A 225 0.30 2.36 -3.02
N PHE A 226 0.11 2.77 -1.76
CA PHE A 226 -1.15 2.63 -1.03
C PHE A 226 -1.88 3.96 -0.87
N ILE A 227 -1.14 5.08 -0.84
CA ILE A 227 -1.70 6.40 -0.62
C ILE A 227 -0.74 7.52 -1.03
N SER A 228 -1.28 8.56 -1.67
CA SER A 228 -0.56 9.81 -1.94
C SER A 228 -1.28 10.96 -1.24
N GLY A 229 -0.52 11.85 -0.58
CA GLY A 229 -1.09 12.95 0.21
C GLY A 229 -1.66 12.48 1.55
N HIS A 230 -2.77 13.10 1.99
CA HIS A 230 -3.50 12.72 3.21
C HIS A 230 -2.67 12.67 4.50
N GLY A 231 -1.64 13.51 4.60
CA GLY A 231 -0.73 13.52 5.75
C GLY A 231 0.18 12.28 5.87
N MET A 232 0.21 11.41 4.85
CA MET A 232 1.07 10.23 4.81
C MET A 232 2.43 10.58 4.18
N ALA A 233 3.50 9.92 4.61
CA ALA A 233 4.80 10.00 3.94
C ALA A 233 4.83 9.13 2.68
N ALA A 234 5.83 9.37 1.81
CA ALA A 234 6.05 8.57 0.61
C ALA A 234 6.58 7.17 0.94
N THR A 235 7.22 7.00 2.09
CA THR A 235 7.84 5.74 2.52
C THR A 235 7.37 5.32 3.90
N GLY A 236 7.46 4.02 4.17
CA GLY A 236 7.23 3.41 5.47
C GLY A 236 8.30 2.36 5.76
N TRP A 237 8.27 1.76 6.95
CA TRP A 237 9.26 0.74 7.33
C TRP A 237 8.61 -0.60 7.63
N ILE A 238 9.27 -1.69 7.28
CA ILE A 238 8.90 -3.05 7.69
C ILE A 238 10.11 -3.73 8.32
N TYR A 239 9.89 -4.43 9.43
CA TYR A 239 10.84 -5.36 10.02
C TYR A 239 10.38 -6.80 9.79
N VAL A 240 11.20 -7.59 9.12
CA VAL A 240 10.92 -9.00 8.81
C VAL A 240 11.93 -9.89 9.53
N PRO A 241 11.55 -10.62 10.59
CA PRO A 241 12.40 -11.63 11.21
C PRO A 241 12.89 -12.66 10.18
N GLN A 242 14.13 -13.14 10.32
CA GLN A 242 14.70 -14.11 9.38
C GLN A 242 13.85 -15.37 9.23
N ALA A 243 13.24 -15.83 10.33
CA ALA A 243 12.35 -16.99 10.33
C ALA A 243 11.11 -16.83 9.43
N CYS A 244 10.69 -15.59 9.16
CA CYS A 244 9.54 -15.30 8.27
C CYS A 244 9.84 -15.49 6.79
N THR A 245 11.09 -15.81 6.43
CA THR A 245 11.43 -16.18 5.04
C THR A 245 11.07 -17.63 4.72
N THR A 246 10.91 -18.47 5.74
CA THR A 246 10.67 -19.92 5.58
C THR A 246 9.47 -20.44 6.39
N ALA A 247 8.89 -19.63 7.28
CA ALA A 247 7.77 -20.01 8.14
C ALA A 247 6.60 -19.01 8.05
N SER A 248 5.40 -19.48 8.38
CA SER A 248 4.24 -18.60 8.52
C SER A 248 4.43 -17.65 9.71
N CYS A 249 4.19 -16.36 9.48
CA CYS A 249 4.37 -15.32 10.47
C CYS A 249 3.08 -14.59 10.81
N ARG A 250 3.08 -14.01 12.01
CA ARG A 250 2.08 -13.06 12.51
C ARG A 250 2.42 -11.67 11.98
N VAL A 251 1.47 -10.73 12.03
CA VAL A 251 1.71 -9.34 11.62
C VAL A 251 1.23 -8.37 12.69
N HIS A 252 2.09 -7.44 13.10
CA HIS A 252 1.72 -6.37 14.00
C HIS A 252 2.00 -5.01 13.37
N LEU A 253 0.97 -4.18 13.27
CA LEU A 253 1.07 -2.81 12.79
C LEU A 253 1.42 -1.89 13.97
N VAL A 254 2.50 -1.11 13.85
CA VAL A 254 2.99 -0.24 14.94
C VAL A 254 2.91 1.22 14.51
N LEU A 255 2.12 2.01 15.25
CA LEU A 255 1.77 3.37 14.88
C LEU A 255 2.38 4.39 15.84
N HIS A 256 3.25 5.24 15.30
CA HIS A 256 3.89 6.31 16.05
C HIS A 256 2.91 7.40 16.50
N GLY A 257 3.28 8.20 17.50
CA GLY A 257 2.51 9.37 17.93
C GLY A 257 2.74 10.59 17.06
N CYS A 258 2.14 11.71 17.44
CA CYS A 258 2.43 13.00 16.83
C CYS A 258 3.93 13.35 16.97
N LYS A 259 4.52 13.97 15.95
CA LYS A 259 5.95 14.33 15.91
C LYS A 259 6.91 13.16 16.16
N GLN A 260 6.53 11.95 15.78
CA GLN A 260 7.35 10.74 15.86
C GLN A 260 7.48 10.02 14.53
N ASN A 261 7.13 10.68 13.43
CA ASN A 261 7.43 10.15 12.10
C ASN A 261 8.95 10.21 11.83
N TYR A 262 9.36 9.56 10.75
CA TYR A 262 10.77 9.50 10.37
C TYR A 262 11.42 10.89 10.20
N THR A 263 10.70 11.87 9.66
CA THR A 263 11.26 13.23 9.50
C THR A 263 11.53 13.91 10.85
N ASP A 264 10.67 13.68 11.85
CA ASP A 264 10.75 14.33 13.16
C ASP A 264 11.75 13.64 14.11
N VAL A 265 11.86 12.31 14.08
CA VAL A 265 12.71 11.55 15.04
C VAL A 265 13.64 10.51 14.38
N SER A 266 13.80 10.56 13.06
CA SER A 266 14.53 9.53 12.29
C SER A 266 13.96 8.12 12.55
N ASP A 267 14.80 7.10 12.56
CA ASP A 267 14.39 5.72 12.77
C ASP A 267 14.14 5.34 14.25
N GLN A 268 14.15 6.31 15.18
CA GLN A 268 14.07 6.00 16.61
C GLN A 268 12.77 5.27 16.98
N TYR A 269 11.62 5.71 16.46
CA TYR A 269 10.37 5.01 16.74
C TYR A 269 10.34 3.59 16.15
N VAL A 270 10.91 3.42 14.96
CA VAL A 270 11.02 2.12 14.29
C VAL A 270 11.94 1.18 15.06
N ARG A 271 13.09 1.67 15.54
CA ARG A 271 14.16 0.82 16.09
C ARG A 271 14.15 0.67 17.61
N LYS A 272 13.62 1.65 18.34
CA LYS A 272 13.89 1.81 19.78
C LYS A 272 12.67 1.65 20.69
N THR A 273 11.51 1.32 20.13
CA THR A 273 10.26 1.12 20.88
C THR A 273 10.11 -0.28 21.50
N GLY A 274 11.11 -1.15 21.34
CA GLY A 274 11.16 -2.48 21.97
C GLY A 274 10.54 -3.63 21.15
N TYR A 275 9.59 -3.34 20.25
CA TYR A 275 8.86 -4.37 19.50
C TYR A 275 9.75 -5.34 18.71
N ASN A 276 10.78 -4.83 18.01
CA ASN A 276 11.60 -5.65 17.12
C ASN A 276 12.26 -6.85 17.82
N ARG A 277 12.67 -6.67 19.09
CA ARG A 277 13.33 -7.71 19.88
C ARG A 277 12.41 -8.89 20.19
N TRP A 278 11.14 -8.60 20.43
CA TRP A 278 10.12 -9.62 20.60
C TRP A 278 9.75 -10.26 19.27
N ALA A 279 9.56 -9.46 18.23
CA ALA A 279 9.26 -9.93 16.89
C ALA A 279 10.29 -10.94 16.35
N ASP A 280 11.58 -10.68 16.60
CA ASP A 280 12.70 -11.46 16.08
C ASP A 280 12.70 -12.92 16.55
N THR A 281 12.22 -13.19 17.76
CA THR A 281 12.17 -14.56 18.33
C THR A 281 10.77 -15.17 18.29
N ASN A 282 9.79 -14.46 17.72
CA ASN A 282 8.38 -14.84 17.77
C ASN A 282 7.67 -14.84 16.41
N ASN A 283 8.38 -14.78 15.29
CA ASN A 283 7.78 -14.84 13.96
C ASN A 283 6.69 -13.76 13.77
N ILE A 284 6.99 -12.53 14.20
CA ILE A 284 6.06 -11.40 14.07
C ILE A 284 6.68 -10.40 13.10
N VAL A 285 6.05 -10.19 11.95
CA VAL A 285 6.39 -9.11 11.03
C VAL A 285 5.86 -7.80 11.61
N LEU A 286 6.70 -6.76 11.64
CA LEU A 286 6.28 -5.44 12.11
C LEU A 286 6.22 -4.47 10.95
N ILE A 287 5.10 -3.78 10.81
CA ILE A 287 4.93 -2.72 9.79
C ILE A 287 4.79 -1.40 10.54
N TYR A 288 5.56 -0.41 10.10
CA TYR A 288 5.65 0.94 10.66
C TYR A 288 5.28 1.96 9.57
N PRO A 289 3.98 2.15 9.28
CA PRO A 289 3.54 3.22 8.40
C PRO A 289 4.00 4.58 8.97
N GLN A 290 4.20 5.55 8.09
CA GLN A 290 4.70 6.87 8.48
C GLN A 290 3.73 7.97 8.03
N THR A 291 3.41 8.89 8.94
CA THR A 291 2.88 10.19 8.54
C THR A 291 4.00 11.06 7.96
N SER A 292 3.64 12.15 7.30
CA SER A 292 4.58 13.20 6.89
C SER A 292 4.39 14.47 7.72
N THR A 293 5.30 15.42 7.56
CA THR A 293 5.16 16.77 8.13
C THR A 293 4.03 17.59 7.51
N ALA A 294 3.40 17.10 6.43
CA ALA A 294 2.19 17.69 5.87
C ALA A 294 0.93 17.32 6.67
N ALA A 295 0.98 16.27 7.51
CA ALA A 295 -0.09 15.99 8.47
C ALA A 295 -0.16 17.08 9.54
N THR A 296 -1.37 17.37 10.02
CA THR A 296 -1.55 18.30 11.14
C THR A 296 -0.79 17.80 12.36
N ASN A 297 0.24 18.55 12.77
CA ASN A 297 1.15 18.19 13.86
C ASN A 297 1.86 16.83 13.68
N SER A 298 2.08 16.40 12.43
CA SER A 298 2.61 15.08 12.08
C SER A 298 1.79 13.90 12.67
N CYS A 299 0.52 14.13 13.03
CA CYS A 299 -0.33 13.14 13.68
C CYS A 299 -1.11 12.28 12.66
N TRP A 300 -1.49 11.08 13.06
CA TRP A 300 -2.55 10.32 12.38
C TRP A 300 -3.89 11.05 12.45
N ASP A 301 -4.75 10.88 11.45
CA ASP A 301 -6.08 11.49 11.43
C ASP A 301 -7.05 10.73 12.35
N TRP A 302 -7.17 11.23 13.58
CA TRP A 302 -8.13 10.75 14.57
C TRP A 302 -9.19 11.78 14.97
N TRP A 303 -9.17 12.96 14.34
CA TRP A 303 -10.17 14.01 14.60
C TRP A 303 -10.80 14.60 13.34
N GLY A 304 -10.52 14.03 12.17
CA GLY A 304 -11.10 14.43 10.89
C GLY A 304 -10.45 15.67 10.29
N TYR A 305 -9.16 15.92 10.53
CA TYR A 305 -8.48 17.05 9.90
C TYR A 305 -8.25 16.83 8.41
N ASP A 306 -8.14 15.58 7.96
CA ASP A 306 -7.91 15.22 6.57
C ASP A 306 -9.22 14.83 5.89
N ASN A 307 -10.03 13.96 6.53
CA ASN A 307 -11.25 13.47 5.92
C ASN A 307 -12.40 13.27 6.91
N ALA A 308 -13.63 13.62 6.53
CA ALA A 308 -14.82 13.42 7.36
C ALA A 308 -15.10 11.94 7.70
N ASN A 309 -14.59 11.00 6.90
CA ASN A 309 -14.69 9.56 7.13
C ASN A 309 -13.47 8.96 7.85
N TYR A 310 -12.62 9.77 8.49
CA TYR A 310 -11.37 9.33 9.15
C TYR A 310 -11.50 8.10 10.06
N ALA A 311 -12.65 7.92 10.71
CA ALA A 311 -12.92 6.79 11.59
C ALA A 311 -13.61 5.58 10.90
N LYS A 312 -14.07 5.70 9.64
CA LYS A 312 -14.76 4.63 8.89
C LYS A 312 -13.79 3.92 7.95
N LYS A 313 -14.17 2.75 7.42
CA LYS A 313 -13.34 2.02 6.43
C LYS A 313 -12.93 2.86 5.22
N SER A 314 -13.74 3.85 4.82
CA SER A 314 -13.37 4.75 3.71
C SER A 314 -12.36 5.85 4.08
N GLY A 315 -11.93 5.92 5.35
CA GLY A 315 -10.90 6.84 5.82
C GLY A 315 -9.55 6.59 5.11
N PRO A 316 -8.95 7.58 4.43
CA PRO A 316 -7.79 7.36 3.56
C PRO A 316 -6.60 6.70 4.27
N GLN A 317 -6.19 7.20 5.43
CA GLN A 317 -5.05 6.65 6.18
C GLN A 317 -5.31 5.20 6.62
N MET A 318 -6.52 4.89 7.11
CA MET A 318 -6.85 3.53 7.52
C MET A 318 -6.93 2.55 6.35
N ALA A 319 -7.55 2.98 5.23
CA ALA A 319 -7.62 2.18 4.02
C ALA A 319 -6.23 1.83 3.48
N ALA A 320 -5.30 2.80 3.52
CA ALA A 320 -3.91 2.58 3.14
C ALA A 320 -3.23 1.54 4.04
N MET A 321 -3.35 1.67 5.37
CA MET A 321 -2.77 0.72 6.30
C MET A 321 -3.36 -0.68 6.17
N LYS A 322 -4.68 -0.77 5.95
CA LYS A 322 -5.34 -2.03 5.65
C LYS A 322 -4.74 -2.66 4.39
N ALA A 323 -4.59 -1.90 3.31
CA ALA A 323 -3.98 -2.38 2.07
C ALA A 323 -2.51 -2.84 2.26
N MET A 324 -1.76 -2.22 3.19
CA MET A 324 -0.42 -2.69 3.57
C MET A 324 -0.46 -4.06 4.28
N ILE A 325 -1.37 -4.24 5.24
CA ILE A 325 -1.60 -5.54 5.90
C ILE A 325 -1.97 -6.61 4.88
N ASP A 326 -2.84 -6.25 3.95
CA ASP A 326 -3.34 -7.13 2.90
C ASP A 326 -2.23 -7.60 1.97
N ARG A 327 -1.36 -6.67 1.55
CA ARG A 327 -0.16 -6.99 0.78
C ARG A 327 0.71 -8.00 1.55
N VAL A 328 1.04 -7.72 2.82
CA VAL A 328 1.96 -8.54 3.61
C VAL A 328 1.40 -9.93 3.93
N THR A 329 0.10 -10.02 4.21
CA THR A 329 -0.56 -11.31 4.48
C THR A 329 -0.88 -12.09 3.22
N GLY A 330 -0.68 -11.50 2.03
CA GLY A 330 -1.19 -12.05 0.78
C GLY A 330 -2.72 -12.12 0.74
N SER A 331 -3.39 -11.54 1.74
CA SER A 331 -4.84 -11.39 1.77
C SER A 331 -5.15 -10.12 1.01
N SER A 332 -5.20 -10.20 -0.32
CA SER A 332 -5.69 -9.10 -1.15
C SER A 332 -6.88 -8.41 -0.48
N GLY A 333 -6.71 -7.14 -0.17
CA GLY A 333 -7.61 -6.36 0.66
C GLY A 333 -9.01 -6.30 0.14
N GLY A 334 -9.83 -7.19 0.68
CA GLY A 334 -11.18 -7.43 0.19
C GLY A 334 -11.16 -8.42 -0.97
N SER A 335 -11.23 -9.72 -0.66
CA SER A 335 -11.94 -10.72 -1.49
C SER A 335 -11.64 -10.79 -3.00
N GLY A 336 -10.53 -10.24 -3.45
CA GLY A 336 -10.15 -10.20 -4.85
C GLY A 336 -9.35 -11.43 -5.27
N LEU A 337 -9.71 -12.05 -6.39
CA LEU A 337 -8.92 -13.14 -6.99
C LEU A 337 -7.55 -12.62 -7.49
N PRO A 338 -6.54 -13.50 -7.68
CA PRO A 338 -5.26 -13.07 -8.23
C PRO A 338 -5.43 -12.47 -9.63
N ALA A 339 -4.48 -11.61 -10.01
CA ALA A 339 -4.51 -10.97 -11.31
C ALA A 339 -4.46 -12.02 -12.44
N PRO A 340 -5.32 -11.89 -13.48
CA PRO A 340 -5.20 -12.70 -14.69
C PRO A 340 -3.80 -12.59 -15.30
N THR A 341 -3.24 -13.73 -15.69
CA THR A 341 -1.92 -13.81 -16.37
C THR A 341 -2.10 -14.04 -17.86
N GLY A 342 -1.02 -13.85 -18.63
CA GLY A 342 -1.05 -14.11 -20.08
C GLY A 342 -1.98 -13.16 -20.85
N VAL A 343 -2.22 -11.95 -20.32
CA VAL A 343 -3.07 -10.97 -20.99
C VAL A 343 -2.40 -10.51 -22.28
N GLY A 344 -3.08 -10.70 -23.40
CA GLY A 344 -2.59 -10.38 -24.74
C GLY A 344 -3.67 -9.83 -25.65
N THR A 345 -3.25 -9.12 -26.70
CA THR A 345 -4.14 -8.54 -27.71
C THR A 345 -3.99 -9.29 -29.04
N SER A 346 -5.08 -9.44 -29.80
CA SER A 346 -5.09 -10.08 -31.12
C SER A 346 -6.30 -9.63 -31.95
N GLY A 347 -6.37 -10.05 -33.22
CA GLY A 347 -7.56 -9.81 -34.06
C GLY A 347 -7.88 -8.33 -34.29
N ALA A 348 -6.85 -7.48 -34.35
CA ALA A 348 -7.01 -6.04 -34.55
C ALA A 348 -7.80 -5.74 -35.84
N THR A 349 -8.80 -4.86 -35.74
CA THR A 349 -9.48 -4.25 -36.88
C THR A 349 -9.39 -2.73 -36.80
N ALA A 350 -10.06 -2.01 -37.69
CA ALA A 350 -10.15 -0.56 -37.64
C ALA A 350 -10.87 -0.04 -36.39
N SER A 351 -11.71 -0.87 -35.77
CA SER A 351 -12.60 -0.44 -34.68
C SER A 351 -12.75 -1.45 -33.55
N SER A 352 -11.97 -2.53 -33.54
CA SER A 352 -12.01 -3.54 -32.48
C SER A 352 -10.67 -4.21 -32.22
N MET A 353 -10.56 -4.81 -31.04
CA MET A 353 -9.43 -5.64 -30.60
C MET A 353 -9.95 -6.78 -29.73
N VAL A 354 -9.36 -7.98 -29.87
CA VAL A 354 -9.61 -9.10 -28.96
C VAL A 354 -8.56 -9.09 -27.85
N ILE A 355 -9.01 -9.13 -26.59
CA ILE A 355 -8.19 -9.24 -25.39
C ILE A 355 -8.42 -10.65 -24.83
N ALA A 356 -7.37 -11.44 -24.64
CA ALA A 356 -7.45 -12.79 -24.08
C ALA A 356 -6.49 -12.95 -22.89
N TRP A 357 -6.81 -13.86 -21.97
CA TRP A 357 -6.06 -14.11 -20.75
C TRP A 357 -6.19 -15.57 -20.28
N ASN A 358 -5.36 -15.97 -19.31
CA ASN A 358 -5.49 -17.27 -18.65
C ASN A 358 -6.60 -17.24 -17.59
N ALA A 359 -7.33 -18.36 -17.44
CA ALA A 359 -8.35 -18.49 -16.41
C ALA A 359 -7.75 -18.35 -15.00
N VAL A 360 -8.49 -17.66 -14.13
CA VAL A 360 -8.19 -17.53 -12.71
C VAL A 360 -9.07 -18.50 -11.91
N SER A 361 -8.45 -19.36 -11.09
CA SER A 361 -9.18 -20.28 -10.23
C SER A 361 -10.10 -19.52 -9.27
N GLY A 362 -11.36 -19.94 -9.16
CA GLY A 362 -12.37 -19.29 -8.33
C GLY A 362 -13.08 -18.09 -8.97
N ALA A 363 -12.75 -17.75 -10.23
CA ALA A 363 -13.41 -16.67 -10.96
C ALA A 363 -14.83 -17.04 -11.39
N SER A 364 -15.78 -16.15 -11.08
CA SER A 364 -17.15 -16.17 -11.59
C SER A 364 -17.32 -15.31 -12.86
N GLY A 365 -16.35 -14.42 -13.11
CA GLY A 365 -16.29 -13.57 -14.29
C GLY A 365 -15.08 -12.64 -14.27
N TYR A 366 -14.97 -11.76 -15.26
CA TYR A 366 -13.86 -10.80 -15.40
C TYR A 366 -14.38 -9.43 -15.84
N ASN A 367 -13.67 -8.38 -15.43
CA ASN A 367 -13.82 -7.04 -15.98
C ASN A 367 -12.59 -6.68 -16.81
N VAL A 368 -12.82 -5.96 -17.91
CA VAL A 368 -11.80 -5.51 -18.84
C VAL A 368 -11.80 -3.99 -18.86
N TYR A 369 -10.62 -3.41 -18.81
CA TYR A 369 -10.40 -1.97 -18.74
C TYR A 369 -9.57 -1.51 -19.92
N ARG A 370 -9.96 -0.40 -20.56
CA ARG A 370 -9.19 0.29 -21.60
C ARG A 370 -8.73 1.64 -21.05
N GLY A 371 -7.43 1.84 -20.94
CA GLY A 371 -6.86 3.08 -20.38
C GLY A 371 -7.35 3.40 -18.96
N GLY A 372 -7.68 2.37 -18.17
CA GLY A 372 -8.23 2.50 -16.81
C GLY A 372 -9.76 2.56 -16.71
N SER A 373 -10.48 2.66 -17.82
CA SER A 373 -11.96 2.67 -17.83
C SER A 373 -12.53 1.31 -18.20
N LYS A 374 -13.49 0.81 -17.42
CA LYS A 374 -14.17 -0.48 -17.69
C LYS A 374 -14.95 -0.43 -19.01
N VAL A 375 -14.77 -1.43 -19.87
CA VAL A 375 -15.39 -1.47 -21.21
C VAL A 375 -16.51 -2.50 -21.36
N ASN A 376 -16.55 -3.54 -20.53
CA ASN A 376 -17.63 -4.53 -20.53
C ASN A 376 -18.79 -4.09 -19.62
N ALA A 377 -20.03 -4.17 -20.08
CA ALA A 377 -21.21 -3.80 -19.29
C ALA A 377 -21.48 -4.78 -18.13
N SER A 378 -21.34 -6.08 -18.40
CA SER A 378 -21.48 -7.17 -17.43
C SER A 378 -20.20 -8.00 -17.35
N PRO A 379 -19.91 -8.67 -16.22
CA PRO A 379 -18.74 -9.54 -16.10
C PRO A 379 -18.66 -10.57 -17.22
N VAL A 380 -17.48 -10.70 -17.82
CA VAL A 380 -17.21 -11.66 -18.89
C VAL A 380 -16.97 -13.03 -18.25
N ALA A 381 -17.76 -14.04 -18.60
CA ALA A 381 -17.57 -15.40 -18.07
C ALA A 381 -16.43 -16.16 -18.79
N ALA A 382 -16.17 -15.81 -20.05
CA ALA A 382 -15.07 -16.36 -20.84
C ALA A 382 -13.73 -15.72 -20.49
N THR A 383 -12.64 -16.30 -20.99
CA THR A 383 -11.27 -15.76 -20.84
C THR A 383 -10.83 -14.91 -22.03
N SER A 384 -11.80 -14.31 -22.72
CA SER A 384 -11.57 -13.40 -23.83
C SER A 384 -12.71 -12.39 -23.97
N TYR A 385 -12.39 -11.17 -24.42
CA TYR A 385 -13.34 -10.11 -24.67
C TYR A 385 -12.95 -9.32 -25.93
N THR A 386 -13.92 -9.02 -26.78
CA THR A 386 -13.71 -8.16 -27.96
C THR A 386 -14.15 -6.75 -27.60
N ASP A 387 -13.19 -5.84 -27.45
CA ASP A 387 -13.44 -4.43 -27.28
C ASP A 387 -13.73 -3.78 -28.64
N THR A 388 -14.78 -2.97 -28.74
CA THR A 388 -15.28 -2.38 -30.00
C THR A 388 -15.43 -0.86 -29.86
N GLY A 389 -15.68 -0.17 -30.98
CA GLY A 389 -15.79 1.30 -30.99
C GLY A 389 -14.44 2.00 -30.83
N LEU A 390 -13.35 1.32 -31.17
CA LEU A 390 -12.00 1.89 -31.16
C LEU A 390 -11.80 2.82 -32.36
N ALA A 391 -10.93 3.81 -32.21
CA ALA A 391 -10.46 4.62 -33.31
C ALA A 391 -9.43 3.83 -34.12
N ALA A 392 -9.42 4.01 -35.43
CA ALA A 392 -8.44 3.41 -36.32
C ALA A 392 -7.01 3.92 -36.09
N SER A 393 -6.00 3.13 -36.45
CA SER A 393 -4.57 3.47 -36.32
C SER A 393 -4.18 4.01 -34.93
N THR A 394 -4.86 3.55 -33.88
CA THR A 394 -4.71 4.08 -32.52
C THR A 394 -4.23 2.98 -31.58
N SER A 395 -3.19 3.27 -30.82
CA SER A 395 -2.67 2.37 -29.79
C SER A 395 -3.49 2.50 -28.52
N TYR A 396 -3.85 1.35 -27.95
CA TYR A 396 -4.60 1.23 -26.71
C TYR A 396 -3.89 0.27 -25.75
N SER A 397 -4.27 0.37 -24.48
CA SER A 397 -3.75 -0.44 -23.39
C SER A 397 -4.93 -1.02 -22.61
N TRP A 398 -4.89 -2.32 -22.37
CA TRP A 398 -5.92 -3.06 -21.64
C TRP A 398 -5.37 -3.77 -20.42
N THR A 399 -6.16 -3.77 -19.35
CA THR A 399 -5.95 -4.59 -18.15
C THR A 399 -7.21 -5.40 -17.86
N VAL A 400 -7.04 -6.52 -17.16
CA VAL A 400 -8.14 -7.42 -16.80
C VAL A 400 -8.08 -7.69 -15.30
N ALA A 401 -9.24 -7.75 -14.65
CA ALA A 401 -9.37 -8.18 -13.26
C ALA A 401 -10.41 -9.30 -13.15
N ALA A 402 -10.13 -10.30 -12.32
CA ALA A 402 -11.06 -11.41 -12.06
C ALA A 402 -12.06 -11.05 -10.95
N LEU A 403 -13.28 -11.56 -11.04
CA LEU A 403 -14.33 -11.43 -10.04
C LEU A 403 -14.57 -12.76 -9.34
N ASN A 404 -14.72 -12.74 -8.02
CA ASN A 404 -15.12 -13.92 -7.26
C ASN A 404 -16.64 -14.20 -7.34
N ALA A 405 -17.11 -15.28 -6.72
CA ALA A 405 -18.53 -15.64 -6.68
C ALA A 405 -19.46 -14.58 -6.04
N SER A 406 -18.91 -13.62 -5.29
CA SER A 406 -19.63 -12.49 -4.68
C SER A 406 -19.47 -11.19 -5.48
N ASN A 407 -19.01 -11.25 -6.74
CA ASN A 407 -18.73 -10.12 -7.63
C ASN A 407 -17.69 -9.11 -7.10
N VAL A 408 -16.79 -9.54 -6.21
CA VAL A 408 -15.70 -8.69 -5.76
C VAL A 408 -14.51 -8.81 -6.69
N GLU A 409 -13.95 -7.67 -7.07
CA GLU A 409 -12.86 -7.56 -8.05
C GLU A 409 -11.48 -7.79 -7.45
N GLY A 410 -10.68 -8.54 -8.22
CA GLY A 410 -9.30 -8.93 -7.94
C GLY A 410 -8.25 -7.92 -8.34
N ALA A 411 -6.99 -8.33 -8.20
CA ALA A 411 -5.87 -7.53 -8.68
C ALA A 411 -5.94 -7.37 -10.22
N MET A 412 -5.50 -6.20 -10.71
CA MET A 412 -5.38 -5.94 -12.15
C MET A 412 -4.17 -6.68 -12.72
N SER A 413 -4.33 -7.20 -13.94
CA SER A 413 -3.23 -7.75 -14.72
C SER A 413 -2.18 -6.70 -15.08
N SER A 414 -1.01 -7.17 -15.54
CA SER A 414 -0.13 -6.34 -16.37
C SER A 414 -0.90 -5.86 -17.62
N ALA A 415 -0.57 -4.65 -18.07
CA ALA A 415 -1.18 -4.09 -19.27
C ALA A 415 -0.75 -4.84 -20.54
N ALA A 416 -1.71 -5.14 -21.41
CA ALA A 416 -1.47 -5.58 -22.78
C ALA A 416 -1.78 -4.42 -23.73
N THR A 417 -0.87 -4.13 -24.65
CA THR A 417 -1.05 -3.05 -25.63
C THR A 417 -1.38 -3.62 -27.01
N GLY A 418 -2.08 -2.85 -27.83
CA GLY A 418 -2.38 -3.21 -29.21
C GLY A 418 -2.75 -1.98 -30.02
N THR A 419 -2.50 -2.02 -31.33
CA THR A 419 -2.82 -0.92 -32.25
C THR A 419 -3.88 -1.40 -33.23
N THR A 420 -4.98 -0.66 -33.34
CA THR A 420 -6.02 -0.93 -34.35
C THR A 420 -5.46 -0.78 -35.75
N THR A 421 -6.02 -1.51 -36.70
CA THR A 421 -5.64 -1.32 -38.11
C THR A 421 -6.11 0.04 -38.59
N GLY A 422 -5.60 0.48 -39.73
CA GLY A 422 -6.13 1.68 -40.39
C GLY A 422 -7.62 1.54 -40.70
N GLY A 423 -8.33 2.67 -40.66
CA GLY A 423 -9.75 2.82 -40.97
C GLY A 423 -9.95 2.77 -42.46
N GLY A 424 -9.66 1.63 -43.05
CA GLY A 424 -9.89 1.39 -44.47
C GLY A 424 -11.31 0.94 -44.69
N SER A 425 -12.17 1.83 -45.20
CA SER A 425 -13.12 1.42 -46.24
C SER A 425 -12.39 0.48 -47.20
N GLY A 426 -12.97 -0.68 -47.52
CA GLY A 426 -12.31 -1.76 -48.27
C GLY A 426 -11.35 -1.21 -49.33
N GLY A 427 -10.05 -1.44 -49.15
CA GLY A 427 -9.01 -0.73 -49.89
C GLY A 427 -9.28 -0.71 -51.39
N THR A 428 -9.11 0.46 -52.03
CA THR A 428 -9.33 0.62 -53.46
C THR A 428 -8.45 -0.34 -54.24
N CYS A 429 -9.09 -1.10 -55.13
CA CYS A 429 -8.43 -2.09 -55.95
C CYS A 429 -8.22 -1.53 -57.35
N TYR A 430 -7.04 -1.80 -57.90
CA TYR A 430 -6.67 -1.39 -59.25
C TYR A 430 -6.26 -2.64 -60.01
N THR A 431 -7.00 -2.98 -61.05
CA THR A 431 -6.61 -4.03 -62.00
C THR A 431 -6.19 -3.36 -63.30
N ALA A 432 -4.91 -3.46 -63.63
CA ALA A 432 -4.35 -2.89 -64.85
C ALA A 432 -3.13 -3.68 -65.31
N SER A 433 -2.63 -3.37 -66.50
CA SER A 433 -1.36 -3.94 -66.96
C SER A 433 -0.21 -3.49 -66.06
N ASN A 434 0.82 -4.33 -65.96
CA ASN A 434 2.00 -4.05 -65.16
C ASN A 434 2.67 -2.73 -65.55
N TYR A 435 2.70 -2.38 -66.83
CA TYR A 435 3.13 -1.07 -67.30
C TYR A 435 2.28 0.07 -66.69
N THR A 436 0.95 -0.02 -66.78
CA THR A 436 0.03 1.00 -66.26
C THR A 436 0.13 1.18 -64.74
N HIS A 437 0.44 0.12 -63.99
CA HIS A 437 0.72 0.21 -62.56
C HIS A 437 1.97 1.04 -62.25
N THR A 438 3.02 0.91 -63.05
CA THR A 438 4.25 1.69 -62.87
C THR A 438 4.07 3.18 -63.17
N ILE A 439 3.34 3.51 -64.25
CA ILE A 439 3.05 4.90 -64.61
C ILE A 439 2.18 5.59 -63.55
N ALA A 440 1.27 4.84 -62.93
CA ALA A 440 0.38 5.38 -61.92
C ALA A 440 0.96 5.38 -60.50
N GLY A 441 2.26 5.10 -60.32
CA GLY A 441 2.93 5.09 -59.02
C GLY A 441 2.49 3.97 -58.07
N ARG A 442 1.83 2.93 -58.59
CA ARG A 442 1.37 1.76 -57.80
C ARG A 442 2.39 0.62 -57.76
N ALA A 443 3.36 0.64 -58.67
CA ALA A 443 4.43 -0.35 -58.83
C ALA A 443 5.71 0.32 -59.35
N TYR A 444 6.83 -0.40 -59.35
CA TYR A 444 8.07 0.00 -60.04
C TYR A 444 8.61 -1.16 -60.88
N ALA A 445 9.45 -0.85 -61.86
CA ALA A 445 10.08 -1.83 -62.74
C ALA A 445 11.60 -1.92 -62.50
N LEU A 446 12.14 -3.13 -62.53
CA LEU A 446 13.57 -3.40 -62.42
C LEU A 446 13.94 -4.62 -63.28
N TYR A 447 14.96 -4.49 -64.12
CA TYR A 447 15.46 -5.56 -65.03
C TYR A 447 14.38 -6.27 -65.87
N GLY A 448 13.33 -5.55 -66.29
CA GLY A 448 12.24 -6.11 -67.10
C GLY A 448 11.09 -6.77 -66.32
N PHE A 449 11.12 -6.73 -64.98
CA PHE A 449 10.06 -7.22 -64.10
C PHE A 449 9.42 -6.07 -63.31
N THR A 450 8.18 -6.27 -62.86
CA THR A 450 7.40 -5.29 -62.10
C THR A 450 7.16 -5.75 -60.67
N TYR A 451 7.23 -4.82 -59.72
CA TYR A 451 7.03 -5.05 -58.28
C TYR A 451 6.07 -4.04 -57.68
N ALA A 452 5.15 -4.49 -56.83
CA ALA A 452 4.17 -3.61 -56.17
C ALA A 452 4.86 -2.63 -55.21
N TYR A 453 4.48 -1.34 -55.27
CA TYR A 453 5.09 -0.30 -54.45
C TYR A 453 4.70 -0.47 -52.98
N GLY A 454 5.69 -0.44 -52.07
CA GLY A 454 5.50 -0.71 -50.65
C GLY A 454 5.72 -2.18 -50.26
N SER A 455 4.98 -3.13 -50.86
CA SER A 455 5.10 -4.56 -50.49
C SER A 455 6.22 -5.33 -51.21
N ASN A 456 6.72 -4.80 -52.34
CA ASN A 456 7.72 -5.44 -53.20
C ASN A 456 7.32 -6.83 -53.75
N GLN A 457 6.03 -7.15 -53.76
CA GLN A 457 5.54 -8.40 -54.35
C GLN A 457 5.74 -8.38 -55.87
N SER A 458 6.30 -9.48 -56.40
CA SER A 458 6.51 -9.64 -57.85
C SER A 458 5.17 -9.71 -58.58
N MET A 459 5.06 -8.95 -59.65
CA MET A 459 3.88 -8.88 -60.53
C MET A 459 4.15 -9.55 -61.89
N GLY A 460 5.36 -10.05 -62.12
CA GLY A 460 5.79 -10.63 -63.40
C GLY A 460 6.39 -9.60 -64.36
N LEU A 461 6.33 -9.87 -65.67
CA LEU A 461 7.01 -9.06 -66.68
C LEU A 461 6.44 -7.63 -66.77
N TRP A 462 7.33 -6.65 -66.96
CA TRP A 462 6.96 -5.25 -67.20
C TRP A 462 6.53 -5.07 -68.64
N ASN A 463 5.23 -5.26 -68.91
CA ASN A 463 4.63 -5.04 -70.22
C ASN A 463 3.14 -4.67 -70.11
N ILE A 464 2.50 -4.47 -71.26
CA ILE A 464 1.07 -4.13 -71.35
C ILE A 464 0.14 -5.35 -71.39
N TYR A 465 0.68 -6.58 -71.48
CA TYR A 465 -0.07 -7.82 -71.64
C TYR A 465 -0.32 -8.56 -70.31
N VAL A 466 0.59 -8.42 -69.34
CA VAL A 466 0.46 -9.00 -68.00
C VAL A 466 -0.33 -8.03 -67.13
N THR A 467 -1.48 -8.48 -66.64
CA THR A 467 -2.39 -7.70 -65.79
C THR A 467 -2.37 -8.25 -64.38
N THR A 468 -2.28 -7.35 -63.40
CA THR A 468 -2.26 -7.71 -61.98
C THR A 468 -3.28 -6.87 -61.23
N THR A 469 -3.92 -7.44 -60.21
CA THR A 469 -4.76 -6.67 -59.27
C THR A 469 -3.92 -6.27 -58.07
N LEU A 470 -3.86 -4.96 -57.80
CA LEU A 470 -3.25 -4.40 -56.60
C LEU A 470 -4.31 -3.82 -55.68
N LYS A 471 -4.27 -4.24 -54.42
CA LYS A 471 -5.07 -3.67 -53.33
C LYS A 471 -4.23 -2.64 -52.58
N GLN A 472 -4.75 -1.42 -52.46
CA GLN A 472 -4.10 -0.39 -51.64
C GLN A 472 -4.44 -0.62 -50.17
N THR A 473 -3.43 -0.95 -49.36
CA THR A 473 -3.59 -1.21 -47.91
C THR A 473 -3.03 -0.08 -47.04
N GLY A 474 -2.43 0.94 -47.66
CA GLY A 474 -1.99 2.17 -47.01
C GLY A 474 -1.56 3.23 -48.04
N PRO A 475 -1.23 4.46 -47.60
CA PRO A 475 -0.64 5.47 -48.47
C PRO A 475 0.64 4.92 -49.12
N ASN A 476 0.65 4.84 -50.46
CA ASN A 476 1.75 4.25 -51.24
C ASN A 476 2.14 2.82 -50.85
N TYR A 477 1.20 2.03 -50.29
CA TYR A 477 1.44 0.63 -49.95
C TYR A 477 0.41 -0.27 -50.64
N TYR A 478 0.87 -1.07 -51.60
CA TYR A 478 0.07 -1.93 -52.45
C TYR A 478 0.48 -3.39 -52.31
N VAL A 479 -0.48 -4.29 -52.24
CA VAL A 479 -0.26 -5.75 -52.22
C VAL A 479 -0.90 -6.38 -53.44
N VAL A 480 -0.24 -7.39 -54.01
CA VAL A 480 -0.82 -8.27 -55.03
C VAL A 480 -1.89 -9.12 -54.36
N GLY A 481 -3.10 -9.06 -54.89
CA GLY A 481 -4.21 -9.82 -54.34
C GLY A 481 -5.51 -9.54 -55.07
N THR A 482 -6.50 -10.35 -54.76
CA THR A 482 -7.85 -10.15 -55.25
C THR A 482 -8.62 -9.22 -54.32
N CYS A 483 -9.63 -8.61 -54.92
CA CYS A 483 -10.79 -8.06 -54.26
C CYS A 483 -11.97 -8.89 -54.80
#